data_AF-A0A971C5Y4-F1
#
_entry.id   AF-A0A971C5Y4-F1
#
_cell.length_a   1.000
_cell.length_b   1.000
_cell.length_c   1.000
_cell.angle_alpha   90.00
_cell.angle_beta   90.00
_cell.angle_gamma   90.00
#
_symmetry.space_group_name_H-M   'P 1'
#
loop_
_entity.id
_entity.type
_entity.pdbx_description
1 polymer ?
#
loop_
_entity_poly.entity_id
_entity_poly.type
_entity_poly.pdbx_seq_one_letter_code
_entity_poly.pdbx_strand_id
1 'polypeptide(L)'
;MFFFFDNDSNEPQKQPSPDNKMKRNKYTPPKNFLEYQKSIVDNPVYSGMPDTYCDDGTIQWEAPSNRMSGKFKDTHDKRLRWWKAKAIEIGINPNENQWISKTAKKIHPTKLRPCKYCGRVMDIRYLYLSKNLIQRIKRLPYVDERLNIDELTSILDLIPNMCDLYETKKVLDSLPNLLRCTAIHTFPTWNNLQECLMWIENVYVEAEPSLLGPGSMANPPDRFDGFHSFNRCCRAKADKGRTPTNLSLYATDRRAFEFWSDGNWITANKLMGMINTDSNLSGLPCRNIGDGKSHPTPCTADHIGPISLGFVHCPRFQLLCRNCNSGKNNRMYFTDVKYLLYCESKGETVISWYAKRVWDLLKNKVCNGDDALRLSRVMRDNRYNALKILSFFLKRKEFLFLYTILDLSYADYDYSIKAVQTSANPIDKASTIVTATFEKQKMILKYGLIQKARKVRIAFLALKSYSQKENRNGLDVSLDTNSTIIADILTNLTVFNMETNIDTSVLQKMYDEEQVSDEELKFFIENTPNLSSNNHFITSFSLLKQIMNNIGDYLSSKWDDARYTRDFQDEQELF
;
A
#
# COMPACT_ATOMS: atom_id res chain seq x y z
N MET A 1 9.69 -26.70 72.68
CA MET A 1 11.13 -26.42 72.76
C MET A 1 11.39 -25.22 71.85
N PHE A 2 11.52 -24.03 72.47
CA PHE A 2 11.94 -22.73 71.91
C PHE A 2 11.18 -22.20 70.66
N PHE A 3 10.69 -20.97 70.54
CA PHE A 3 10.33 -19.84 71.40
C PHE A 3 9.77 -18.80 70.39
N PHE A 4 8.67 -18.09 70.75
CA PHE A 4 8.40 -16.65 70.49
C PHE A 4 8.43 -16.06 69.04
N PHE A 5 7.65 -15.05 68.64
CA PHE A 5 6.69 -14.13 69.27
C PHE A 5 5.80 -13.52 68.15
N ASP A 6 4.54 -13.27 68.53
CA ASP A 6 3.50 -12.31 68.11
C ASP A 6 3.61 -11.35 66.90
N ASN A 7 2.44 -11.22 66.22
CA ASN A 7 1.64 -10.02 65.95
C ASN A 7 2.26 -8.65 66.35
N ASP A 8 2.13 -7.55 65.60
CA ASP A 8 0.88 -6.96 65.12
C ASP A 8 1.12 -5.84 64.08
N SER A 9 0.14 -5.70 63.17
CA SER A 9 -0.40 -4.48 62.52
C SER A 9 0.46 -3.43 61.77
N ASN A 10 -0.04 -3.12 60.54
CA ASN A 10 -0.03 -1.88 59.75
C ASN A 10 1.23 -1.39 59.00
N GLU A 11 1.24 -1.55 57.66
CA GLU A 11 1.37 -0.46 56.67
C GLU A 11 1.20 -0.97 55.20
N PRO A 12 0.91 -0.09 54.21
CA PRO A 12 0.09 -0.39 53.03
C PRO A 12 0.81 -1.20 51.95
N GLN A 13 0.06 -2.09 51.29
CA GLN A 13 0.49 -2.75 50.06
C GLN A 13 0.79 -1.70 48.99
N LYS A 14 2.09 -1.45 48.78
CA LYS A 14 2.59 -0.65 47.65
C LYS A 14 2.02 -1.19 46.34
N GLN A 15 1.32 -0.33 45.62
CA GLN A 15 0.94 -0.53 44.23
C GLN A 15 2.16 -0.97 43.40
N PRO A 16 2.07 -2.03 42.58
CA PRO A 16 3.06 -2.26 41.55
C PRO A 16 2.92 -1.18 40.46
N SER A 17 4.04 -0.53 40.16
CA SER A 17 4.19 0.56 39.19
C SER A 17 3.67 0.22 37.78
N PRO A 18 3.11 1.19 37.04
CA PRO A 18 2.61 0.97 35.69
C PRO A 18 3.77 1.03 34.68
N ASP A 19 4.43 -0.10 34.47
CA ASP A 19 5.38 -0.23 33.36
C ASP A 19 5.24 -1.61 32.72
N ASN A 20 4.08 -1.85 32.11
CA ASN A 20 3.88 -3.01 31.24
C ASN A 20 3.58 -2.52 29.81
N LYS A 21 4.58 -1.88 29.21
CA LYS A 21 4.66 -1.68 27.75
C LYS A 21 4.64 -3.06 27.09
N MET A 22 3.58 -3.37 26.36
CA MET A 22 3.53 -4.55 25.48
C MET A 22 4.74 -4.53 24.55
N LYS A 23 5.75 -5.35 24.88
CA LYS A 23 6.91 -5.58 24.02
C LYS A 23 6.37 -6.10 22.69
N ARG A 24 6.49 -5.30 21.63
CA ARG A 24 6.57 -5.80 20.24
C ARG A 24 7.50 -7.01 20.31
N ASN A 25 7.13 -8.14 19.72
CA ASN A 25 8.09 -9.23 19.48
C ASN A 25 9.23 -8.68 18.60
N LYS A 26 10.19 -8.01 19.23
CA LYS A 26 11.50 -7.67 18.70
C LYS A 26 12.19 -9.01 18.62
N TYR A 27 12.00 -9.72 17.52
CA TYR A 27 12.92 -10.78 17.19
C TYR A 27 14.29 -10.10 17.03
N THR A 28 15.29 -10.65 17.71
CA THR A 28 16.65 -10.16 17.59
C THR A 28 17.16 -10.56 16.20
N PRO A 29 17.67 -9.61 15.40
CA PRO A 29 18.25 -9.95 14.12
C PRO A 29 19.35 -11.02 14.30
N PRO A 30 19.37 -12.07 13.46
CA PRO A 30 20.40 -13.10 13.53
C PRO A 30 21.80 -12.51 13.38
N LYS A 31 22.79 -13.15 14.02
CA LYS A 31 24.19 -12.69 14.02
C LYS A 31 24.73 -12.44 12.61
N ASN A 32 24.46 -13.37 11.69
CA ASN A 32 24.90 -13.24 10.30
C ASN A 32 24.26 -12.06 9.56
N PHE A 33 23.06 -11.60 9.96
CA PHE A 33 22.47 -10.38 9.45
C PHE A 33 23.24 -9.15 9.94
N LEU A 34 23.58 -9.11 11.23
CA LEU A 34 24.36 -8.00 11.81
C LEU A 34 25.77 -7.92 11.22
N GLU A 35 26.44 -9.07 11.07
CA GLU A 35 27.75 -9.18 10.41
C GLU A 35 27.68 -8.70 8.95
N TYR A 36 26.61 -9.05 8.23
CA TYR A 36 26.36 -8.54 6.88
C TYR A 36 26.12 -7.03 6.84
N GLN A 37 25.37 -6.45 7.80
CA GLN A 37 25.19 -5.01 7.82
C GLN A 37 26.53 -4.29 7.97
N LYS A 38 27.39 -4.80 8.85
CA LYS A 38 28.73 -4.26 9.04
C LYS A 38 29.58 -4.38 7.77
N SER A 39 29.59 -5.55 7.13
CA SER A 39 30.37 -5.75 5.90
C SER A 39 29.91 -4.87 4.74
N ILE A 40 28.61 -4.56 4.64
CA ILE A 40 28.08 -3.62 3.64
C ILE A 40 28.53 -2.19 3.94
N VAL A 41 28.44 -1.76 5.20
CA VAL A 41 28.84 -0.40 5.61
C VAL A 41 30.34 -0.18 5.41
N ASP A 42 31.16 -1.19 5.73
CA ASP A 42 32.61 -1.12 5.62
C ASP A 42 33.08 -1.29 4.16
N ASN A 43 32.18 -1.64 3.22
CA ASN A 43 32.55 -1.85 1.84
C ASN A 43 32.76 -0.51 1.10
N PRO A 44 33.89 -0.31 0.39
CA PRO A 44 34.20 0.95 -0.31
C PRO A 44 33.13 1.40 -1.31
N VAL A 45 32.37 0.48 -1.88
CA VAL A 45 31.30 0.77 -2.84
C VAL A 45 30.18 1.61 -2.22
N TYR A 46 29.95 1.49 -0.91
CA TYR A 46 28.95 2.27 -0.16
C TYR A 46 29.55 3.50 0.55
N SER A 47 30.81 3.86 0.24
CA SER A 47 31.46 5.02 0.82
C SER A 47 30.67 6.31 0.59
N GLY A 48 30.63 7.16 1.62
CA GLY A 48 29.87 8.41 1.61
C GLY A 48 28.35 8.25 1.75
N MET A 49 27.82 7.05 2.00
CA MET A 49 26.39 6.86 2.25
C MET A 49 25.94 7.70 3.46
N PRO A 50 24.90 8.55 3.33
CA PRO A 50 24.49 9.42 4.41
C PRO A 50 23.88 8.71 5.62
N ASP A 51 24.13 9.28 6.79
CA ASP A 51 23.55 8.89 8.09
C ASP A 51 23.72 7.39 8.38
N THR A 52 24.97 6.90 8.33
CA THR A 52 25.31 5.48 8.48
C THR A 52 25.10 4.94 9.90
N TYR A 53 25.46 5.72 10.92
CA TYR A 53 25.42 5.29 12.31
C TYR A 53 24.42 6.09 13.15
N CYS A 54 23.76 5.38 14.06
CA CYS A 54 22.99 5.90 15.18
C CYS A 54 23.91 6.45 16.28
N ASP A 55 23.33 7.21 17.22
CA ASP A 55 24.08 7.76 18.36
C ASP A 55 24.62 6.68 19.30
N ASP A 56 23.99 5.50 19.32
CA ASP A 56 24.42 4.32 20.09
C ASP A 56 25.45 3.44 19.35
N GLY A 57 25.98 3.92 18.20
CA GLY A 57 26.93 3.18 17.36
C GLY A 57 26.30 2.08 16.51
N THR A 58 24.99 1.84 16.60
CA THR A 58 24.32 0.88 15.72
C THR A 58 24.18 1.42 14.29
N ILE A 59 24.04 0.52 13.31
CA ILE A 59 23.89 0.92 11.90
C ILE A 59 22.44 1.36 11.64
N GLN A 60 22.29 2.59 11.16
CA GLN A 60 21.01 3.19 10.77
C GLN A 60 20.55 2.58 9.44
N TRP A 61 20.01 1.37 9.48
CA TRP A 61 19.75 0.57 8.27
C TRP A 61 18.56 1.04 7.43
N GLU A 62 17.48 1.47 8.07
CA GLU A 62 16.20 1.74 7.43
C GLU A 62 15.91 3.25 7.40
N ALA A 63 15.63 3.80 6.22
CA ALA A 63 15.41 5.24 6.02
C ALA A 63 14.09 5.50 5.27
N PRO A 64 12.92 5.22 5.89
CA PRO A 64 11.63 5.41 5.23
C PRO A 64 11.34 6.90 4.97
N SER A 65 10.76 7.19 3.81
CA SER A 65 10.40 8.55 3.33
C SER A 65 9.45 9.36 4.21
N ASN A 66 8.86 8.74 5.23
CA ASN A 66 7.82 9.36 6.06
C ASN A 66 8.31 9.73 7.46
N ARG A 67 9.60 9.72 7.79
CA ARG A 67 10.06 10.18 9.12
C ARG A 67 9.75 11.68 9.30
N MET A 68 9.04 12.03 10.36
CA MET A 68 8.57 13.40 10.60
C MET A 68 9.54 14.25 11.42
N SER A 69 10.34 13.62 12.28
CA SER A 69 11.20 14.29 13.26
C SER A 69 12.38 13.38 13.65
N GLY A 70 13.33 13.95 14.40
CA GLY A 70 14.57 13.28 14.82
C GLY A 70 15.72 13.46 13.84
N LYS A 71 16.93 13.09 14.28
CA LYS A 71 18.21 13.25 13.56
C LYS A 71 18.18 12.71 12.13
N PHE A 72 17.42 11.64 11.91
CA PHE A 72 17.35 10.90 10.65
C PHE A 72 16.09 11.20 9.81
N LYS A 73 15.42 12.33 10.05
CA LYS A 73 14.20 12.71 9.31
C LYS A 73 14.44 12.89 7.80
N ASP A 74 15.64 13.32 7.42
CA ASP A 74 16.02 13.63 6.03
C ASP A 74 16.89 12.53 5.38
N THR A 75 17.14 11.43 6.10
CA THR A 75 18.04 10.35 5.63
C THR A 75 17.57 9.73 4.32
N HIS A 76 16.26 9.58 4.13
CA HIS A 76 15.70 9.03 2.89
C HIS A 76 16.16 9.84 1.66
N ASP A 77 16.02 11.16 1.71
CA ASP A 77 16.29 12.04 0.58
C ASP A 77 17.80 12.23 0.36
N LYS A 78 18.58 12.29 1.46
CA LYS A 78 20.04 12.26 1.38
C LYS A 78 20.53 10.98 0.70
N ARG A 79 19.99 9.81 1.08
CA ARG A 79 20.34 8.53 0.44
C ARG A 79 19.86 8.48 -1.00
N LEU A 80 18.69 9.02 -1.33
CA LEU A 80 18.23 9.08 -2.71
C LEU A 80 19.22 9.86 -3.59
N ARG A 81 19.74 10.99 -3.10
CA ARG A 81 20.81 11.75 -3.77
C ARG A 81 22.09 10.95 -3.93
N TRP A 82 22.53 10.25 -2.88
CA TRP A 82 23.68 9.35 -2.95
C TRP A 82 23.48 8.26 -4.00
N TRP A 83 22.31 7.60 -4.03
CA TRP A 83 21.98 6.58 -5.02
C TRP A 83 21.98 7.15 -6.44
N LYS A 84 21.45 8.37 -6.64
CA LYS A 84 21.47 9.06 -7.94
C LYS A 84 22.90 9.33 -8.41
N ALA A 85 23.76 9.82 -7.53
CA ALA A 85 25.17 10.05 -7.83
C ALA A 85 25.89 8.73 -8.17
N LYS A 86 25.67 7.68 -7.35
CA LYS A 86 26.25 6.35 -7.57
C LYS A 86 25.78 5.73 -8.89
N ALA A 87 24.53 5.94 -9.29
CA ALA A 87 24.01 5.49 -10.58
C ALA A 87 24.76 6.14 -11.74
N ILE A 88 24.94 7.47 -11.71
CA ILE A 88 25.70 8.22 -12.71
C ILE A 88 27.14 7.70 -12.80
N GLU A 89 27.80 7.52 -11.64
CA GLU A 89 29.18 7.00 -11.55
C GLU A 89 29.35 5.65 -12.25
N ILE A 90 28.38 4.73 -12.12
CA ILE A 90 28.47 3.39 -12.72
C ILE A 90 27.81 3.29 -14.10
N GLY A 91 27.51 4.43 -14.73
CA GLY A 91 26.96 4.53 -16.08
C GLY A 91 25.48 4.16 -16.20
N ILE A 92 24.68 4.31 -15.14
CA ILE A 92 23.23 4.12 -15.16
C ILE A 92 22.55 5.49 -15.15
N ASN A 93 21.74 5.77 -16.17
CA ASN A 93 20.98 7.02 -16.27
C ASN A 93 19.85 7.07 -15.22
N PRO A 94 19.85 8.02 -14.27
CA PRO A 94 18.82 8.13 -13.23
C PRO A 94 17.43 8.52 -13.76
N ASN A 95 17.30 8.85 -15.04
CA ASN A 95 16.02 9.14 -15.68
C ASN A 95 15.35 7.88 -16.28
N GLU A 96 16.08 6.77 -16.36
CA GLU A 96 15.55 5.48 -16.85
C GLU A 96 14.67 4.78 -15.81
N ASN A 97 13.74 3.94 -16.27
CA ASN A 97 12.94 3.13 -15.37
C ASN A 97 13.83 2.13 -14.60
N GLN A 98 13.52 1.96 -13.31
CA GLN A 98 14.20 1.02 -12.41
C GLN A 98 15.70 1.30 -12.21
N TRP A 99 16.20 2.49 -12.60
CA TRP A 99 17.60 2.89 -12.46
C TRP A 99 18.17 2.57 -11.07
N ILE A 100 17.40 2.85 -10.02
CA ILE A 100 17.84 2.71 -8.63
C ILE A 100 17.93 1.24 -8.20
N SER A 101 17.04 0.38 -8.69
CA SER A 101 17.07 -1.06 -8.45
C SER A 101 18.22 -1.73 -9.22
N LYS A 102 18.44 -1.32 -10.48
CA LYS A 102 19.59 -1.75 -11.29
C LYS A 102 20.91 -1.34 -10.61
N THR A 103 20.97 -0.12 -10.10
CA THR A 103 22.12 0.41 -9.35
C THR A 103 22.37 -0.46 -8.12
N ALA A 104 21.36 -0.66 -7.27
CA ALA A 104 21.48 -1.50 -6.07
C ALA A 104 21.97 -2.91 -6.40
N LYS A 105 21.42 -3.56 -7.44
CA LYS A 105 21.89 -4.88 -7.88
C LYS A 105 23.32 -4.82 -8.38
N LYS A 106 23.67 -3.90 -9.27
CA LYS A 106 25.00 -3.79 -9.90
C LYS A 106 26.09 -3.59 -8.85
N ILE A 107 25.87 -2.70 -7.89
CA ILE A 107 26.88 -2.36 -6.87
C ILE A 107 26.95 -3.35 -5.71
N HIS A 108 25.93 -4.18 -5.49
CA HIS A 108 25.92 -5.09 -4.34
C HIS A 108 27.13 -6.06 -4.40
N PRO A 109 27.99 -6.12 -3.37
CA PRO A 109 29.31 -6.78 -3.45
C PRO A 109 29.26 -8.26 -3.80
N THR A 110 28.32 -9.00 -3.19
CA THR A 110 28.28 -10.48 -3.29
C THR A 110 27.04 -11.02 -4.00
N LYS A 111 26.08 -10.16 -4.33
CA LYS A 111 24.66 -10.50 -4.66
C LYS A 111 23.93 -11.36 -3.61
N LEU A 112 24.55 -11.71 -2.48
CA LEU A 112 24.02 -12.60 -1.45
C LEU A 112 23.69 -11.82 -0.19
N ARG A 113 22.50 -12.05 0.37
CA ARG A 113 22.01 -11.31 1.54
C ARG A 113 21.30 -12.22 2.55
N PRO A 114 21.63 -12.17 3.85
CA PRO A 114 20.88 -12.84 4.91
C PRO A 114 19.52 -12.17 5.20
N CYS A 115 18.52 -12.99 5.55
CA CYS A 115 17.22 -12.50 5.97
C CYS A 115 17.26 -11.93 7.40
N LYS A 116 16.73 -10.72 7.63
CA LYS A 116 16.67 -10.11 8.99
C LYS A 116 15.86 -10.95 10.00
N TYR A 117 14.95 -11.80 9.51
CA TYR A 117 14.09 -12.63 10.38
C TYR A 117 14.72 -13.98 10.73
N CYS A 118 15.14 -14.77 9.74
CA CYS A 118 15.64 -16.14 9.96
C CYS A 118 17.13 -16.35 9.63
N GLY A 119 17.82 -15.33 9.11
CA GLY A 119 19.24 -15.42 8.75
C GLY A 119 19.52 -16.14 7.44
N ARG A 120 18.53 -16.80 6.80
CA ARG A 120 18.75 -17.50 5.53
C ARG A 120 19.31 -16.56 4.47
N VAL A 121 20.49 -16.90 3.94
CA VAL A 121 21.15 -16.18 2.84
C VAL A 121 20.43 -16.52 1.55
N MET A 122 20.09 -15.51 0.77
CA MET A 122 19.47 -15.67 -0.55
C MET A 122 20.12 -14.72 -1.55
N ASP A 123 20.09 -15.11 -2.82
CA ASP A 123 20.59 -14.31 -3.93
C ASP A 123 19.58 -13.22 -4.32
N ILE A 124 20.04 -12.00 -4.57
CA ILE A 124 19.19 -10.88 -5.00
C ILE A 124 18.85 -10.94 -6.49
N ARG A 125 19.54 -11.77 -7.28
CA ARG A 125 19.26 -12.05 -8.70
C ARG A 125 18.00 -12.89 -8.83
N TYR A 126 17.44 -12.92 -10.05
CA TYR A 126 16.20 -13.63 -10.36
C TYR A 126 16.46 -15.13 -10.53
N LEU A 127 16.78 -15.81 -9.43
CA LEU A 127 17.09 -17.24 -9.42
C LEU A 127 15.92 -18.13 -9.00
N TYR A 128 14.98 -17.60 -8.21
CA TYR A 128 14.03 -18.45 -7.50
C TYR A 128 12.70 -18.61 -8.25
N LEU A 129 12.17 -19.83 -8.29
CA LEU A 129 11.00 -20.17 -9.10
C LEU A 129 9.78 -19.30 -8.77
N SER A 130 9.04 -18.88 -9.79
CA SER A 130 7.70 -18.33 -9.63
C SER A 130 6.65 -19.43 -9.54
N LYS A 131 5.48 -19.12 -8.98
CA LYS A 131 4.32 -20.03 -8.99
C LYS A 131 3.94 -20.52 -10.38
N ASN A 132 4.05 -19.64 -11.38
CA ASN A 132 3.73 -19.97 -12.77
C ASN A 132 4.73 -20.99 -13.34
N LEU A 133 6.02 -20.82 -13.07
CA LEU A 133 7.04 -21.79 -13.51
C LEU A 133 6.85 -23.14 -12.82
N ILE A 134 6.61 -23.16 -11.51
CA ILE A 134 6.30 -24.40 -10.76
C ILE A 134 5.11 -25.13 -11.39
N GLN A 135 4.03 -24.41 -11.74
CA GLN A 135 2.86 -25.01 -12.37
C GLN A 135 3.17 -25.56 -13.78
N ARG A 136 4.02 -24.88 -14.56
CA ARG A 136 4.48 -25.38 -15.88
C ARG A 136 5.27 -26.67 -15.74
N ILE A 137 6.21 -26.72 -14.79
CA ILE A 137 7.04 -27.90 -14.53
C ILE A 137 6.17 -29.09 -14.15
N LYS A 138 5.22 -28.90 -13.22
CA LYS A 138 4.29 -29.96 -12.77
C LYS A 138 3.35 -30.50 -13.86
N ARG A 139 3.24 -29.83 -15.01
CA ARG A 139 2.43 -30.28 -16.15
C ARG A 139 3.24 -31.09 -17.17
N LEU A 140 4.54 -31.22 -17.00
CA LEU A 140 5.36 -32.04 -17.89
C LEU A 140 5.00 -33.51 -17.70
N PRO A 141 4.82 -34.27 -18.79
CA PRO A 141 4.29 -35.64 -18.73
C PRO A 141 5.24 -36.64 -18.03
N TYR A 142 6.49 -36.24 -17.81
CA TYR A 142 7.51 -37.07 -17.19
C TYR A 142 7.87 -36.63 -15.77
N VAL A 143 7.29 -35.53 -15.29
CA VAL A 143 7.49 -35.06 -13.92
C VAL A 143 6.49 -35.77 -13.00
N ASP A 144 6.98 -36.27 -11.89
CA ASP A 144 6.21 -36.99 -10.88
C ASP A 144 6.54 -36.46 -9.47
N GLU A 145 6.01 -37.13 -8.44
CA GLU A 145 6.13 -36.72 -7.04
C GLU A 145 7.57 -36.73 -6.50
N ARG A 146 8.53 -37.32 -7.22
CA ARG A 146 9.94 -37.33 -6.83
C ARG A 146 10.57 -35.94 -6.90
N LEU A 147 10.06 -35.06 -7.76
CA LEU A 147 10.55 -33.70 -7.91
C LEU A 147 9.91 -32.77 -6.87
N ASN A 148 10.60 -32.55 -5.75
CA ASN A 148 10.18 -31.61 -4.72
C ASN A 148 10.70 -30.20 -5.00
N ILE A 149 9.79 -29.26 -5.31
CA ILE A 149 10.11 -27.88 -5.66
C ILE A 149 9.15 -26.90 -4.99
N ASP A 150 9.69 -25.74 -4.63
CA ASP A 150 8.94 -24.62 -4.06
C ASP A 150 9.45 -23.27 -4.60
N GLU A 151 8.88 -22.16 -4.11
CA GLU A 151 9.29 -20.81 -4.51
C GLU A 151 10.68 -20.38 -3.99
N LEU A 152 11.34 -21.20 -3.18
CA LEU A 152 12.70 -21.00 -2.66
C LEU A 152 13.72 -21.88 -3.37
N THR A 153 13.28 -22.74 -4.28
CA THR A 153 14.14 -23.54 -5.16
C THR A 153 14.79 -22.61 -6.18
N SER A 154 16.12 -22.71 -6.37
CA SER A 154 16.85 -21.99 -7.42
C SER A 154 16.68 -22.69 -8.76
N ILE A 155 16.63 -21.95 -9.85
CA ILE A 155 16.66 -22.51 -11.21
C ILE A 155 17.96 -23.30 -11.46
N LEU A 156 19.07 -22.87 -10.84
CA LEU A 156 20.38 -23.52 -10.95
C LEU A 156 20.44 -24.83 -10.16
N ASP A 157 19.60 -24.99 -9.13
CA ASP A 157 19.46 -26.27 -8.40
C ASP A 157 18.41 -27.17 -9.06
N LEU A 158 17.38 -26.56 -9.65
CA LEU A 158 16.27 -27.26 -10.30
C LEU A 158 16.74 -28.09 -11.50
N ILE A 159 17.49 -27.47 -12.42
CA ILE A 159 17.84 -28.12 -13.70
C ILE A 159 18.71 -29.37 -13.47
N PRO A 160 19.78 -29.33 -12.65
CA PRO A 160 20.56 -30.52 -12.32
C PRO A 160 19.70 -31.60 -11.66
N ASN A 161 18.88 -31.24 -10.67
CA ASN A 161 17.99 -32.19 -10.00
C ASN A 161 17.00 -32.85 -10.97
N MET A 162 16.45 -32.10 -11.92
CA MET A 162 15.63 -32.68 -12.99
C MET A 162 16.43 -33.63 -13.88
N CYS A 163 17.68 -33.31 -14.22
CA CYS A 163 18.55 -34.18 -15.01
C CYS A 163 19.02 -35.44 -14.25
N ASP A 164 19.08 -35.39 -12.91
CA ASP A 164 19.37 -36.54 -12.06
C ASP A 164 18.17 -37.47 -11.94
N LEU A 165 16.96 -36.90 -11.84
CA LEU A 165 15.71 -37.66 -11.68
C LEU A 165 15.14 -38.20 -13.00
N TYR A 166 15.40 -37.49 -14.11
CA TYR A 166 14.80 -37.72 -15.42
C TYR A 166 15.85 -37.69 -16.52
N GLU A 167 15.55 -38.28 -17.68
CA GLU A 167 16.47 -38.32 -18.81
C GLU A 167 16.93 -36.90 -19.21
N THR A 168 18.25 -36.64 -19.13
CA THR A 168 18.84 -35.31 -19.33
C THR A 168 18.42 -34.69 -20.66
N LYS A 169 18.44 -35.45 -21.76
CA LYS A 169 18.02 -34.96 -23.08
C LYS A 169 16.57 -34.45 -23.07
N LYS A 170 15.67 -35.23 -22.47
CA LYS A 170 14.25 -34.87 -22.33
C LYS A 170 14.03 -33.60 -21.50
N VAL A 171 14.84 -33.42 -20.44
CA VAL A 171 14.83 -32.20 -19.63
C VAL A 171 15.27 -31.01 -20.48
N LEU A 172 16.45 -31.08 -21.11
CA LEU A 172 17.02 -30.01 -21.93
C LEU A 172 16.08 -29.61 -23.09
N ASP A 173 15.49 -30.58 -23.79
CA ASP A 173 14.55 -30.34 -24.91
C ASP A 173 13.26 -29.62 -24.46
N SER A 174 12.88 -29.76 -23.19
CA SER A 174 11.67 -29.12 -22.64
C SER A 174 11.90 -27.70 -22.13
N LEU A 175 13.14 -27.33 -21.78
CA LEU A 175 13.48 -26.02 -21.18
C LEU A 175 13.07 -24.83 -22.06
N PRO A 176 13.26 -24.82 -23.39
CA PRO A 176 12.86 -23.69 -24.24
C PRO A 176 11.37 -23.36 -24.11
N ASN A 177 10.51 -24.39 -24.00
CA ASN A 177 9.07 -24.20 -23.85
C ASN A 177 8.69 -23.80 -22.41
N LEU A 178 9.36 -24.37 -21.40
CA LEU A 178 9.12 -24.04 -20.00
C LEU A 178 9.49 -22.59 -19.68
N LEU A 179 10.65 -22.15 -20.16
CA LEU A 179 11.30 -20.89 -19.81
C LEU A 179 10.93 -19.74 -20.75
N ARG A 180 10.20 -19.98 -21.84
CA ARG A 180 9.74 -18.94 -22.76
C ARG A 180 8.91 -17.88 -22.03
N CYS A 181 9.33 -16.62 -22.19
CA CYS A 181 8.65 -15.44 -21.65
C CYS A 181 8.93 -14.21 -22.51
N THR A 182 8.37 -13.05 -22.14
CA THR A 182 8.55 -11.80 -22.90
C THR A 182 10.02 -11.36 -22.99
N ALA A 183 10.81 -11.58 -21.92
CA ALA A 183 12.22 -11.21 -21.89
C ALA A 183 13.09 -12.12 -22.78
N ILE A 184 12.69 -13.39 -22.93
CA ILE A 184 13.46 -14.41 -23.65
C ILE A 184 12.51 -15.31 -24.45
N HIS A 185 12.55 -15.17 -25.78
CA HIS A 185 11.71 -15.92 -26.72
C HIS A 185 12.51 -16.80 -27.70
N THR A 186 13.83 -16.65 -27.73
CA THR A 186 14.78 -17.48 -28.48
C THR A 186 15.70 -18.21 -27.51
N PHE A 187 16.01 -19.47 -27.84
CA PHE A 187 16.83 -20.35 -27.02
C PHE A 187 17.86 -21.02 -27.92
N PRO A 188 19.13 -21.15 -27.47
CA PRO A 188 20.10 -21.98 -28.16
C PRO A 188 19.79 -23.46 -27.93
N THR A 189 20.39 -24.32 -28.75
CA THR A 189 20.49 -25.74 -28.45
C THR A 189 21.69 -25.95 -27.53
N TRP A 190 21.53 -26.76 -26.48
CA TRP A 190 22.62 -27.13 -25.58
C TRP A 190 23.04 -28.57 -25.82
N ASN A 191 24.34 -28.82 -25.94
CA ASN A 191 24.86 -30.18 -26.13
C ASN A 191 24.94 -30.96 -24.81
N ASN A 192 25.03 -30.26 -23.69
CA ASN A 192 25.16 -30.84 -22.35
C ASN A 192 24.58 -29.91 -21.28
N LEU A 193 24.46 -30.44 -20.05
CA LEU A 193 23.95 -29.71 -18.89
C LEU A 193 24.79 -28.47 -18.55
N GLN A 194 26.11 -28.54 -18.70
CA GLN A 194 27.00 -27.43 -18.34
C GLN A 194 26.79 -26.21 -19.24
N GLU A 195 26.71 -26.41 -20.56
CA GLU A 195 26.36 -25.34 -21.52
C GLU A 195 25.00 -24.71 -21.18
N CYS A 196 24.02 -25.53 -20.81
CA CYS A 196 22.71 -25.06 -20.39
C CYS A 196 22.80 -24.18 -19.13
N LEU A 197 23.46 -24.65 -18.07
CA LEU A 197 23.61 -23.90 -16.82
C LEU A 197 24.36 -22.58 -17.03
N MET A 198 25.42 -22.59 -17.82
CA MET A 198 26.16 -21.37 -18.16
C MET A 198 25.27 -20.35 -18.88
N TRP A 199 24.44 -20.80 -19.82
CA TRP A 199 23.51 -19.91 -20.51
C TRP A 199 22.40 -19.41 -19.59
N ILE A 200 21.87 -20.28 -18.72
CA ILE A 200 20.85 -19.90 -17.74
C ILE A 200 21.39 -18.83 -16.79
N GLU A 201 22.58 -19.02 -16.25
CA GLU A 201 23.18 -18.06 -15.32
C GLU A 201 23.52 -16.73 -15.99
N ASN A 202 24.19 -16.76 -17.15
CA ASN A 202 24.76 -15.54 -17.75
C ASN A 202 23.79 -14.80 -18.69
N VAL A 203 22.72 -15.46 -19.16
CA VAL A 203 21.77 -14.87 -20.11
C VAL A 203 20.37 -14.84 -19.52
N TYR A 204 19.85 -16.00 -19.10
CA TYR A 204 18.45 -16.09 -18.68
C TYR A 204 18.19 -15.35 -17.37
N VAL A 205 19.05 -15.50 -16.37
CA VAL A 205 18.90 -14.86 -15.04
C VAL A 205 19.14 -13.35 -15.13
N GLU A 206 20.14 -12.92 -15.90
CA GLU A 206 20.45 -11.50 -16.14
C GLU A 206 19.32 -10.76 -16.87
N ALA A 207 18.51 -11.47 -17.65
CA ALA A 207 17.32 -10.90 -18.29
C ALA A 207 16.13 -10.65 -17.34
N GLU A 208 16.25 -11.02 -16.06
CA GLU A 208 15.22 -10.86 -15.02
C GLU A 208 13.81 -11.35 -15.42
N PRO A 209 13.67 -12.61 -15.87
CA PRO A 209 12.46 -13.11 -16.49
C PRO A 209 11.33 -13.21 -15.45
N SER A 210 10.10 -12.96 -15.89
CA SER A 210 8.90 -13.00 -15.03
C SER A 210 8.60 -14.37 -14.42
N LEU A 211 9.25 -15.43 -14.93
CA LEU A 211 9.14 -16.80 -14.45
C LEU A 211 10.03 -17.09 -13.24
N LEU A 212 10.99 -16.20 -12.96
CA LEU A 212 11.85 -16.25 -11.78
C LEU A 212 11.62 -15.00 -10.94
N GLY A 213 12.14 -15.01 -9.72
CA GLY A 213 12.06 -13.88 -8.82
C GLY A 213 13.25 -13.82 -7.87
N PRO A 214 13.51 -12.65 -7.28
CA PRO A 214 14.68 -12.45 -6.46
C PRO A 214 14.50 -12.99 -5.05
N GLY A 215 15.61 -13.33 -4.40
CA GLY A 215 15.64 -13.72 -2.99
C GLY A 215 15.36 -12.54 -2.06
N SER A 216 15.72 -11.31 -2.45
CA SER A 216 15.25 -10.09 -1.80
C SER A 216 14.86 -9.03 -2.81
N MET A 217 13.74 -8.35 -2.57
CA MET A 217 13.27 -7.27 -3.45
C MET A 217 14.10 -6.02 -3.24
N ALA A 218 14.41 -5.32 -4.33
CA ALA A 218 14.96 -3.97 -4.25
C ALA A 218 13.99 -3.05 -3.49
N ASN A 219 14.54 -2.29 -2.54
CA ASN A 219 13.85 -1.25 -1.79
C ASN A 219 14.78 -0.04 -1.47
N PRO A 220 15.52 0.51 -2.44
CA PRO A 220 16.25 1.76 -2.24
C PRO A 220 15.31 2.97 -2.37
N PRO A 221 15.60 4.11 -1.73
CA PRO A 221 16.71 4.37 -0.79
C PRO A 221 16.38 3.93 0.65
N ASP A 222 15.21 3.34 0.84
CA ASP A 222 14.58 2.93 2.09
C ASP A 222 15.45 2.00 2.96
N ARG A 223 16.40 1.28 2.34
CA ARG A 223 17.34 0.36 2.99
C ARG A 223 18.75 0.69 2.53
N PHE A 224 19.71 0.61 3.45
CA PHE A 224 21.11 0.98 3.21
C PHE A 224 21.73 0.26 2.02
N ASP A 225 21.56 -1.07 1.95
CA ASP A 225 22.04 -1.92 0.85
C ASP A 225 21.14 -1.89 -0.40
N GLY A 226 19.99 -1.21 -0.32
CA GLY A 226 19.00 -1.14 -1.36
C GLY A 226 18.05 -2.34 -1.45
N PHE A 227 18.03 -3.26 -0.47
CA PHE A 227 17.17 -4.45 -0.49
C PHE A 227 16.30 -4.58 0.75
N HIS A 228 15.11 -5.15 0.56
CA HIS A 228 14.17 -5.38 1.64
C HIS A 228 14.78 -6.22 2.75
N SER A 229 14.52 -5.87 4.01
CA SER A 229 15.14 -6.52 5.15
C SER A 229 14.75 -8.00 5.30
N PHE A 230 13.54 -8.35 4.85
CA PHE A 230 13.05 -9.73 4.79
C PHE A 230 13.19 -10.28 3.38
N ASN A 231 13.89 -11.40 3.28
CA ASN A 231 14.00 -12.18 2.06
C ASN A 231 12.70 -12.95 1.77
N ARG A 232 12.61 -13.53 0.57
CA ARG A 232 11.48 -14.32 0.07
C ARG A 232 11.03 -15.42 1.04
N CYS A 233 11.97 -16.04 1.75
CA CYS A 233 11.71 -17.09 2.74
C CYS A 233 10.78 -16.67 3.89
N CYS A 234 10.80 -15.40 4.30
CA CYS A 234 10.03 -14.93 5.46
C CYS A 234 9.18 -13.69 5.20
N ARG A 235 9.32 -13.04 4.04
CA ARG A 235 8.62 -11.80 3.72
C ARG A 235 7.11 -11.91 3.97
N ALA A 236 6.45 -12.95 3.49
CA ALA A 236 5.00 -13.10 3.66
C ALA A 236 4.54 -13.23 5.13
N LYS A 237 5.41 -13.70 6.02
CA LYS A 237 5.11 -13.89 7.46
C LYS A 237 5.53 -12.69 8.30
N ALA A 238 6.67 -12.08 7.99
CA ALA A 238 7.29 -11.01 8.77
C ALA A 238 6.88 -9.61 8.29
N ASP A 239 6.52 -9.44 7.01
CA ASP A 239 6.01 -8.20 6.44
C ASP A 239 4.47 -8.16 6.54
N LYS A 240 3.96 -7.79 7.72
CA LYS A 240 2.52 -7.76 8.04
C LYS A 240 1.73 -6.70 7.24
N GLY A 241 2.34 -6.00 6.29
CA GLY A 241 1.68 -4.99 5.46
C GLY A 241 0.89 -5.53 4.28
N ARG A 242 1.12 -6.78 3.83
CA ARG A 242 0.49 -7.35 2.62
C ARG A 242 0.31 -8.88 2.71
N THR A 243 -0.85 -9.35 3.18
CA THR A 243 -1.18 -10.78 3.17
C THR A 243 -1.74 -11.24 1.81
N PRO A 244 -1.57 -12.51 1.39
CA PRO A 244 -2.17 -13.04 0.16
C PRO A 244 -3.71 -12.93 0.12
N THR A 245 -4.37 -13.06 1.27
CA THR A 245 -5.82 -12.84 1.44
C THR A 245 -6.20 -11.38 1.16
N ASN A 246 -5.30 -10.43 1.40
CA ASN A 246 -5.46 -9.03 1.03
C ASN A 246 -5.25 -8.79 -0.49
N LEU A 247 -4.56 -9.70 -1.17
CA LEU A 247 -4.22 -9.60 -2.59
C LEU A 247 -5.24 -10.35 -3.47
N SER A 248 -5.84 -11.46 -3.06
CA SER A 248 -6.72 -12.28 -3.93
C SER A 248 -8.10 -11.66 -4.28
N LEU A 249 -8.36 -10.40 -3.93
CA LEU A 249 -9.65 -9.71 -4.15
C LEU A 249 -9.56 -8.59 -5.22
N TYR A 250 -8.57 -8.67 -6.12
CA TYR A 250 -8.13 -7.63 -7.07
C TYR A 250 -9.18 -7.01 -8.01
N ALA A 251 -10.43 -7.49 -8.07
CA ALA A 251 -11.49 -6.81 -8.82
C ALA A 251 -12.14 -5.65 -8.05
N THR A 252 -11.89 -5.54 -6.73
CA THR A 252 -12.51 -4.53 -5.87
C THR A 252 -11.45 -3.71 -5.15
N ASP A 253 -11.44 -2.39 -5.35
CA ASP A 253 -10.52 -1.49 -4.66
C ASP A 253 -10.97 -1.24 -3.22
N ARG A 254 -10.43 -2.04 -2.31
CA ARG A 254 -10.74 -1.95 -0.88
C ARG A 254 -10.32 -0.63 -0.24
N ARG A 255 -9.44 0.15 -0.88
CA ARG A 255 -8.92 1.42 -0.33
C ARG A 255 -10.05 2.40 -0.05
N ALA A 256 -11.13 2.36 -0.84
CA ALA A 256 -12.32 3.17 -0.58
C ALA A 256 -12.89 2.91 0.82
N PHE A 257 -12.87 1.66 1.27
CA PHE A 257 -13.36 1.25 2.59
C PHE A 257 -12.32 1.51 3.68
N GLU A 258 -11.05 1.21 3.41
CA GLU A 258 -9.96 1.42 4.38
C GLU A 258 -9.74 2.89 4.73
N PHE A 259 -9.94 3.78 3.75
CA PHE A 259 -9.81 5.24 3.90
C PHE A 259 -11.15 5.96 4.06
N TRP A 260 -12.24 5.21 4.31
CA TRP A 260 -13.57 5.79 4.58
C TRP A 260 -13.98 6.85 3.54
N SER A 261 -13.64 6.59 2.28
CA SER A 261 -13.82 7.54 1.18
C SER A 261 -15.20 7.40 0.55
N ASP A 262 -15.78 8.53 0.15
CA ASP A 262 -17.10 8.58 -0.47
C ASP A 262 -17.07 8.05 -1.91
N GLY A 263 -18.23 7.99 -2.55
CA GLY A 263 -18.40 7.62 -3.96
C GLY A 263 -19.03 6.24 -4.16
N ASN A 264 -19.60 6.06 -5.35
CA ASN A 264 -20.23 4.80 -5.73
C ASN A 264 -19.17 3.77 -6.11
N TRP A 265 -18.67 3.08 -5.08
CA TRP A 265 -17.65 2.05 -5.21
C TRP A 265 -18.09 0.86 -6.08
N ILE A 266 -19.40 0.59 -6.25
CA ILE A 266 -19.89 -0.52 -7.08
C ILE A 266 -19.60 -0.22 -8.54
N THR A 267 -20.05 0.94 -9.00
CA THR A 267 -19.87 1.35 -10.40
C THR A 267 -18.39 1.53 -10.72
N ALA A 268 -17.62 2.09 -9.78
CA ALA A 268 -16.18 2.23 -9.92
C ALA A 268 -15.46 0.87 -10.04
N ASN A 269 -15.79 -0.10 -9.20
CA ASN A 269 -15.23 -1.46 -9.30
C ASN A 269 -15.67 -2.18 -10.59
N LYS A 270 -16.91 -1.98 -11.06
CA LYS A 270 -17.38 -2.57 -12.33
C LYS A 270 -16.60 -2.02 -13.52
N LEU A 271 -16.41 -0.70 -13.62
CA LEU A 271 -15.61 -0.12 -14.70
C LEU A 271 -14.14 -0.52 -14.62
N MET A 272 -13.55 -0.52 -13.42
CA MET A 272 -12.18 -1.00 -13.21
C MET A 272 -12.02 -2.47 -13.65
N GLY A 273 -12.98 -3.32 -13.29
CA GLY A 273 -13.03 -4.72 -13.74
C GLY A 273 -13.07 -4.82 -15.26
N MET A 274 -13.94 -4.04 -15.91
CA MET A 274 -14.07 -4.01 -17.37
C MET A 274 -12.78 -3.56 -18.06
N ILE A 275 -12.13 -2.49 -17.58
CA ILE A 275 -10.83 -2.04 -18.10
C ILE A 275 -9.79 -3.17 -18.03
N ASN A 276 -9.77 -3.93 -16.93
CA ASN A 276 -8.79 -4.99 -16.73
C ASN A 276 -9.06 -6.25 -17.58
N THR A 277 -10.31 -6.49 -17.99
CA THR A 277 -10.70 -7.69 -18.76
C THR A 277 -10.84 -7.44 -20.26
N ASP A 278 -11.18 -6.22 -20.67
CA ASP A 278 -11.34 -5.85 -22.07
C ASP A 278 -9.98 -5.48 -22.67
N SER A 279 -9.50 -6.27 -23.64
CA SER A 279 -8.22 -6.05 -24.31
C SER A 279 -8.20 -4.76 -25.13
N ASN A 280 -9.35 -4.28 -25.61
CA ASN A 280 -9.42 -3.01 -26.32
C ASN A 280 -9.20 -1.85 -25.36
N LEU A 281 -9.81 -1.89 -24.17
CA LEU A 281 -9.64 -0.85 -23.16
C LEU A 281 -8.25 -0.89 -22.50
N SER A 282 -7.80 -2.07 -22.09
CA SER A 282 -6.45 -2.23 -21.52
C SER A 282 -5.33 -2.05 -22.56
N GLY A 283 -5.62 -2.22 -23.84
CA GLY A 283 -4.70 -1.95 -24.95
C GLY A 283 -4.53 -0.46 -25.28
N LEU A 284 -5.37 0.42 -24.72
CA LEU A 284 -5.25 1.86 -24.95
C LEU A 284 -3.93 2.41 -24.37
N PRO A 285 -3.40 3.49 -24.99
CA PRO A 285 -2.15 4.11 -24.57
C PRO A 285 -2.10 4.47 -23.09
N CYS A 286 -0.94 4.28 -22.48
CA CYS A 286 -0.67 4.84 -21.15
C CYS A 286 -0.76 6.36 -21.22
N ARG A 287 -1.28 7.00 -20.16
CA ARG A 287 -1.26 8.46 -19.99
C ARG A 287 0.09 9.10 -20.31
N ASN A 288 1.17 8.45 -19.88
CA ASN A 288 2.52 8.99 -19.99
C ASN A 288 3.16 8.67 -21.36
N ILE A 289 2.38 8.17 -22.34
CA ILE A 289 2.87 7.94 -23.68
C ILE A 289 3.39 9.24 -24.30
N GLY A 290 4.50 9.14 -25.04
CA GLY A 290 5.15 10.30 -25.64
C GLY A 290 6.23 10.95 -24.76
N ASP A 291 6.47 10.46 -23.54
CA ASP A 291 7.59 10.90 -22.69
C ASP A 291 8.97 10.32 -23.10
N GLY A 292 9.05 9.68 -24.26
CA GLY A 292 10.25 9.02 -24.78
C GLY A 292 10.56 7.66 -24.14
N LYS A 293 9.74 7.16 -23.21
CA LYS A 293 9.94 5.87 -22.52
C LYS A 293 9.03 4.78 -23.09
N SER A 294 9.42 3.52 -22.84
CA SER A 294 8.58 2.36 -23.16
C SER A 294 7.40 2.24 -22.19
N HIS A 295 6.18 2.25 -22.73
CA HIS A 295 4.93 2.08 -21.98
C HIS A 295 4.21 0.81 -22.43
N PRO A 296 4.53 -0.35 -21.83
CA PRO A 296 3.95 -1.62 -22.25
C PRO A 296 2.47 -1.71 -21.88
N THR A 297 1.68 -2.30 -22.78
CA THR A 297 0.33 -2.77 -22.49
C THR A 297 0.37 -4.17 -21.83
N PRO A 298 -0.70 -4.62 -21.16
CA PRO A 298 -1.95 -3.89 -20.86
C PRO A 298 -1.74 -2.76 -19.85
N CYS A 299 -2.39 -1.63 -20.11
CA CYS A 299 -2.63 -0.58 -19.13
C CYS A 299 -3.70 -1.02 -18.13
N THR A 300 -3.62 -0.44 -16.94
CA THR A 300 -4.54 -0.69 -15.83
C THR A 300 -5.27 0.61 -15.48
N ALA A 301 -6.47 0.46 -14.92
CA ALA A 301 -7.22 1.58 -14.36
C ALA A 301 -6.47 2.19 -13.16
N ASP A 302 -6.23 3.49 -13.22
CA ASP A 302 -5.68 4.27 -12.12
C ASP A 302 -6.59 5.44 -11.76
N HIS A 303 -6.74 5.71 -10.46
CA HIS A 303 -7.51 6.83 -9.96
C HIS A 303 -6.79 8.14 -10.24
N ILE A 304 -7.47 9.10 -10.85
CA ILE A 304 -6.92 10.44 -11.11
C ILE A 304 -6.58 11.12 -9.77
N GLY A 305 -7.58 11.29 -8.90
CA GLY A 305 -7.41 11.65 -7.50
C GLY A 305 -7.20 10.40 -6.63
N PRO A 306 -6.07 10.25 -5.92
CA PRO A 306 -5.82 9.04 -5.12
C PRO A 306 -6.80 8.90 -3.95
N ILE A 307 -7.50 7.76 -3.84
CA ILE A 307 -8.40 7.47 -2.70
C ILE A 307 -7.68 7.65 -1.35
N SER A 308 -6.41 7.25 -1.29
CA SER A 308 -5.60 7.40 -0.06
C SER A 308 -5.34 8.85 0.37
N LEU A 309 -5.74 9.86 -0.42
CA LEU A 309 -5.71 11.27 -0.07
C LEU A 309 -7.11 11.85 0.22
N GLY A 310 -8.16 11.03 0.15
CA GLY A 310 -9.55 11.43 0.41
C GLY A 310 -10.40 11.71 -0.81
N PHE A 311 -9.89 11.43 -2.02
CA PHE A 311 -10.71 11.49 -3.24
C PHE A 311 -11.73 10.36 -3.30
N VAL A 312 -12.88 10.64 -3.91
CA VAL A 312 -13.98 9.67 -4.00
C VAL A 312 -13.64 8.50 -4.92
N HIS A 313 -14.21 7.33 -4.64
CA HIS A 313 -14.12 6.18 -5.55
C HIS A 313 -15.24 6.25 -6.58
N CYS A 314 -14.94 6.76 -7.77
CA CYS A 314 -15.89 6.97 -8.86
C CYS A 314 -15.51 6.19 -10.14
N PRO A 315 -16.46 5.88 -11.04
CA PRO A 315 -16.22 5.16 -12.29
C PRO A 315 -15.57 6.06 -13.34
N ARG A 316 -14.38 6.53 -13.02
CA ARG A 316 -13.54 7.35 -13.88
C ARG A 316 -12.09 7.03 -13.64
N PHE A 317 -11.41 6.60 -14.70
CA PHE A 317 -10.03 6.17 -14.61
C PHE A 317 -9.20 6.77 -15.73
N GLN A 318 -7.95 7.06 -15.40
CA GLN A 318 -6.90 7.19 -16.39
C GLN A 318 -6.20 5.83 -16.55
N LEU A 319 -5.51 5.65 -17.67
CA LEU A 319 -4.83 4.40 -17.98
C LEU A 319 -3.33 4.51 -17.75
N LEU A 320 -2.78 3.64 -16.91
CA LEU A 320 -1.34 3.58 -16.65
C LEU A 320 -0.79 2.19 -16.95
N CYS A 321 0.34 2.14 -17.66
CA CYS A 321 1.14 0.92 -17.75
C CYS A 321 1.65 0.53 -16.35
N ARG A 322 2.06 -0.73 -16.20
CA ARG A 322 2.52 -1.28 -14.90
C ARG A 322 3.59 -0.41 -14.22
N ASN A 323 4.55 0.10 -14.99
CA ASN A 323 5.65 0.92 -14.48
C ASN A 323 5.15 2.27 -13.97
N CYS A 324 4.31 2.95 -14.75
CA CYS A 324 3.75 4.24 -14.40
C CYS A 324 2.79 4.16 -13.21
N ASN A 325 1.96 3.11 -13.15
CA ASN A 325 1.06 2.88 -12.01
C ASN A 325 1.87 2.69 -10.71
N SER A 326 2.88 1.81 -10.73
CA SER A 326 3.75 1.61 -9.57
C SER A 326 4.52 2.87 -9.16
N GLY A 327 4.90 3.71 -10.13
CA GLY A 327 5.63 4.96 -9.88
C GLY A 327 4.77 6.06 -9.25
N LYS A 328 3.53 6.23 -9.73
CA LYS A 328 2.58 7.26 -9.25
C LYS A 328 2.23 7.07 -7.78
N ASN A 329 1.91 5.83 -7.38
CA ASN A 329 1.47 5.50 -6.02
C ASN A 329 0.32 6.42 -5.56
N ASN A 330 0.52 7.28 -4.56
CA ASN A 330 -0.46 8.25 -4.09
C ASN A 330 -0.12 9.70 -4.43
N ARG A 331 0.81 9.95 -5.35
CA ARG A 331 1.18 11.29 -5.79
C ARG A 331 0.17 11.80 -6.82
N MET A 332 -0.19 13.07 -6.70
CA MET A 332 -0.91 13.78 -7.76
C MET A 332 0.06 14.52 -8.66
N TYR A 333 -0.21 14.48 -9.97
CA TYR A 333 0.43 15.37 -10.94
C TYR A 333 -0.37 16.65 -11.10
N PHE A 334 0.25 17.69 -11.62
CA PHE A 334 -0.42 18.97 -11.91
C PHE A 334 -1.67 18.79 -12.79
N THR A 335 -1.56 17.94 -13.82
CA THR A 335 -2.65 17.59 -14.72
C THR A 335 -3.77 16.80 -14.03
N ASP A 336 -3.48 16.04 -12.96
CA ASP A 336 -4.53 15.43 -12.13
C ASP A 336 -5.38 16.50 -11.46
N VAL A 337 -4.74 17.48 -10.82
CA VAL A 337 -5.43 18.57 -10.12
C VAL A 337 -6.28 19.40 -11.09
N LYS A 338 -5.74 19.76 -12.25
CA LYS A 338 -6.49 20.47 -13.29
C LYS A 338 -7.69 19.68 -13.80
N TYR A 339 -7.54 18.36 -13.98
CA TYR A 339 -8.65 17.53 -14.41
C TYR A 339 -9.74 17.41 -13.33
N LEU A 340 -9.36 17.30 -12.07
CA LEU A 340 -10.30 17.26 -10.94
C LEU A 340 -11.07 18.58 -10.81
N LEU A 341 -10.41 19.73 -11.02
CA LEU A 341 -11.08 21.04 -11.11
C LEU A 341 -12.06 21.11 -12.28
N TYR A 342 -11.70 20.55 -13.43
CA TYR A 342 -12.62 20.43 -14.57
C TYR A 342 -13.86 19.61 -14.20
N CYS A 343 -13.71 18.45 -13.55
CA CYS A 343 -14.83 17.67 -13.05
C CYS A 343 -15.73 18.44 -12.08
N GLU A 344 -15.14 19.15 -11.10
CA GLU A 344 -15.92 20.00 -10.18
C GLU A 344 -16.70 21.10 -10.91
N SER A 345 -16.11 21.71 -11.95
CA SER A 345 -16.79 22.73 -12.76
C SER A 345 -18.01 22.17 -13.53
N LYS A 346 -18.10 20.85 -13.68
CA LYS A 346 -19.26 20.14 -14.24
C LYS A 346 -20.27 19.69 -13.19
N GLY A 347 -20.07 20.09 -11.93
CA GLY A 347 -20.94 19.72 -10.80
C GLY A 347 -20.63 18.34 -10.21
N GLU A 348 -19.50 17.73 -10.57
CA GLU A 348 -19.13 16.43 -10.04
C GLU A 348 -18.49 16.54 -8.65
N THR A 349 -18.81 15.59 -7.76
CA THR A 349 -18.11 15.46 -6.48
C THR A 349 -16.83 14.66 -6.68
N VAL A 350 -15.68 15.28 -6.41
CA VAL A 350 -14.36 14.65 -6.57
C VAL A 350 -13.70 14.27 -5.24
N ILE A 351 -14.13 14.87 -4.13
CA ILE A 351 -13.49 14.75 -2.83
C ILE A 351 -14.50 14.30 -1.76
N SER A 352 -14.04 13.45 -0.83
CA SER A 352 -14.86 12.99 0.30
C SER A 352 -15.07 14.11 1.32
N TRP A 353 -16.15 14.02 2.10
CA TRP A 353 -16.55 15.05 3.07
C TRP A 353 -15.42 15.52 3.99
N TYR A 354 -14.57 14.60 4.47
CA TYR A 354 -13.51 14.92 5.43
C TYR A 354 -12.31 15.64 4.82
N ALA A 355 -12.16 15.63 3.48
CA ALA A 355 -11.07 16.29 2.77
C ALA A 355 -11.52 17.52 1.99
N LYS A 356 -12.82 17.81 1.97
CA LYS A 356 -13.43 18.91 1.23
C LYS A 356 -12.82 20.26 1.57
N ARG A 357 -12.68 20.61 2.86
CA ARG A 357 -12.17 21.93 3.27
C ARG A 357 -10.75 22.19 2.79
N VAL A 358 -9.84 21.23 3.00
CA VAL A 358 -8.44 21.34 2.54
C VAL A 358 -8.37 21.47 1.02
N TRP A 359 -9.12 20.62 0.31
CA TRP A 359 -9.19 20.68 -1.15
C TRP A 359 -9.67 22.05 -1.64
N ASP A 360 -10.80 22.55 -1.11
CA ASP A 360 -11.38 23.82 -1.53
C ASP A 360 -10.44 25.03 -1.29
N LEU A 361 -9.69 25.02 -0.19
CA LEU A 361 -8.74 26.08 0.14
C LEU A 361 -7.45 26.06 -0.71
N LEU A 362 -7.01 24.89 -1.17
CA LEU A 362 -5.68 24.71 -1.76
C LEU A 362 -5.68 24.36 -3.24
N LYS A 363 -6.76 23.82 -3.79
CA LYS A 363 -6.82 23.37 -5.20
C LYS A 363 -6.43 24.46 -6.21
N ASN A 364 -6.76 25.71 -5.92
CA ASN A 364 -6.45 26.86 -6.77
C ASN A 364 -5.05 27.45 -6.52
N LYS A 365 -4.34 27.01 -5.47
CA LYS A 365 -2.94 27.38 -5.23
C LYS A 365 -1.96 26.52 -6.03
N VAL A 366 -2.44 25.46 -6.68
CA VAL A 366 -1.58 24.56 -7.46
C VAL A 366 -1.32 25.15 -8.84
N CYS A 367 -0.07 25.55 -9.08
CA CYS A 367 0.38 26.13 -10.34
C CYS A 367 1.30 25.22 -11.14
N ASN A 368 1.94 24.24 -10.50
CA ASN A 368 2.91 23.33 -11.13
C ASN A 368 2.93 21.93 -10.46
N GLY A 369 3.89 21.10 -10.87
CA GLY A 369 4.07 19.74 -10.33
C GLY A 369 4.47 19.70 -8.86
N ASP A 370 5.27 20.66 -8.40
CA ASP A 370 5.72 20.73 -7.00
C ASP A 370 4.58 21.11 -6.07
N ASP A 371 3.73 22.06 -6.49
CA ASP A 371 2.51 22.38 -5.75
C ASP A 371 1.55 21.17 -5.68
N ALA A 372 1.48 20.34 -6.73
CA ALA A 372 0.65 19.14 -6.74
C ALA A 372 1.19 18.09 -5.75
N LEU A 373 2.51 17.94 -5.65
CA LEU A 373 3.16 17.10 -4.65
C LEU A 373 2.95 17.65 -3.24
N ARG A 374 3.05 18.97 -3.07
CA ARG A 374 2.79 19.67 -1.81
C ARG A 374 1.35 19.47 -1.35
N LEU A 375 0.37 19.66 -2.23
CA LEU A 375 -1.04 19.36 -1.96
C LEU A 375 -1.22 17.89 -1.55
N SER A 376 -0.56 16.95 -2.25
CA SER A 376 -0.59 15.53 -1.89
C SER A 376 -0.08 15.27 -0.46
N ARG A 377 0.91 16.03 0.02
CA ARG A 377 1.43 15.93 1.40
C ARG A 377 0.43 16.50 2.41
N VAL A 378 -0.16 17.67 2.16
CA VAL A 378 -1.17 18.27 3.05
C VAL A 378 -2.39 17.35 3.18
N MET A 379 -2.92 16.86 2.05
CA MET A 379 -4.09 15.96 2.05
C MET A 379 -3.82 14.63 2.76
N ARG A 380 -2.57 14.14 2.73
CA ARG A 380 -2.16 12.95 3.49
C ARG A 380 -2.29 13.16 5.00
N ASP A 381 -1.91 14.34 5.49
CA ASP A 381 -2.07 14.72 6.90
C ASP A 381 -3.53 14.97 7.26
N ASN A 382 -4.31 15.55 6.35
CA ASN A 382 -5.75 15.65 6.53
C ASN A 382 -6.41 14.28 6.70
N ARG A 383 -6.11 13.34 5.80
CA ARG A 383 -6.59 11.95 5.88
C ARG A 383 -6.09 11.23 7.14
N TYR A 384 -4.89 11.58 7.63
CA TYR A 384 -4.40 11.06 8.90
C TYR A 384 -5.29 11.49 10.08
N ASN A 385 -5.63 12.77 10.15
CA ASN A 385 -6.50 13.31 11.21
C ASN A 385 -7.94 12.77 11.12
N ALA A 386 -8.50 12.66 9.91
CA ALA A 386 -9.82 12.07 9.70
C ALA A 386 -9.92 10.65 10.30
N LEU A 387 -8.96 9.77 9.97
CA LEU A 387 -8.93 8.41 10.50
C LEU A 387 -8.64 8.36 12.00
N LYS A 388 -7.89 9.33 12.53
CA LYS A 388 -7.64 9.44 13.98
C LYS A 388 -8.94 9.78 14.73
N ILE A 389 -9.75 10.71 14.20
CA ILE A 389 -11.04 11.08 14.78
C ILE A 389 -12.04 9.93 14.69
N LEU A 390 -12.15 9.27 13.53
CA LEU A 390 -12.99 8.07 13.41
C LEU A 390 -12.54 6.96 14.39
N SER A 391 -11.23 6.80 14.58
CA SER A 391 -10.68 5.86 15.57
C SER A 391 -11.02 6.24 17.01
N PHE A 392 -11.16 7.52 17.32
CA PHE A 392 -11.62 7.99 18.62
C PHE A 392 -13.06 7.52 18.90
N PHE A 393 -13.98 7.73 17.96
CA PHE A 393 -15.36 7.25 18.07
C PHE A 393 -15.44 5.72 18.15
N LEU A 394 -14.57 5.01 17.43
CA LEU A 394 -14.49 3.55 17.50
C LEU A 394 -14.11 3.08 18.92
N LYS A 395 -13.09 3.70 19.54
CA LYS A 395 -12.66 3.38 20.92
C LYS A 395 -13.73 3.73 21.96
N ARG A 396 -14.56 4.73 21.68
CA ARG A 396 -15.71 5.12 22.48
C ARG A 396 -16.94 4.22 22.26
N LYS A 397 -16.83 3.21 21.39
CA LYS A 397 -17.90 2.26 21.05
C LYS A 397 -19.11 2.91 20.38
N GLU A 398 -18.91 4.04 19.70
CA GLU A 398 -19.95 4.72 18.92
C GLU A 398 -20.15 4.02 17.56
N PHE A 399 -20.44 2.72 17.60
CA PHE A 399 -20.46 1.85 16.43
C PHE A 399 -21.60 2.19 15.48
N LEU A 400 -22.78 2.51 16.01
CA LEU A 400 -23.95 2.85 15.19
C LEU A 400 -23.69 4.12 14.37
N PHE A 401 -23.12 5.15 14.99
CA PHE A 401 -22.71 6.38 14.31
C PHE A 401 -21.74 6.11 13.16
N LEU A 402 -20.67 5.35 13.43
CA LEU A 402 -19.68 4.97 12.42
C LEU A 402 -20.30 4.12 11.29
N TYR A 403 -21.19 3.20 11.64
CA TYR A 403 -21.91 2.38 10.66
C TYR A 403 -22.76 3.25 9.72
N THR A 404 -23.49 4.24 10.26
CA THR A 404 -24.32 5.14 9.45
C THR A 404 -23.49 6.02 8.49
N ILE A 405 -22.27 6.43 8.88
CA ILE A 405 -21.36 7.21 8.03
C ILE A 405 -20.92 6.43 6.78
N LEU A 406 -20.87 5.09 6.82
CA LEU A 406 -20.34 4.30 5.71
C LEU A 406 -21.13 4.46 4.41
N ASP A 407 -22.38 4.91 4.44
CA ASP A 407 -23.31 4.97 3.31
C ASP A 407 -23.30 3.66 2.49
N LEU A 408 -24.17 2.75 2.91
CA LEU A 408 -24.35 1.45 2.30
C LEU A 408 -25.40 1.47 1.18
N SER A 409 -26.02 2.62 0.91
CA SER A 409 -27.18 2.74 0.01
C SER A 409 -26.84 2.36 -1.43
N TYR A 410 -25.59 2.53 -1.86
CA TYR A 410 -25.17 2.08 -3.19
C TYR A 410 -25.44 0.59 -3.40
N ALA A 411 -25.29 -0.26 -2.37
CA ALA A 411 -25.53 -1.70 -2.45
C ALA A 411 -27.02 -2.10 -2.50
N ASP A 412 -27.95 -1.15 -2.40
CA ASP A 412 -29.37 -1.40 -2.61
C ASP A 412 -29.75 -1.53 -4.09
N TYR A 413 -28.80 -1.24 -4.98
CA TYR A 413 -29.00 -1.26 -6.43
C TYR A 413 -27.96 -2.16 -7.10
N ASP A 414 -28.41 -2.87 -8.14
CA ASP A 414 -27.53 -3.47 -9.12
C ASP A 414 -27.30 -2.50 -10.27
N TYR A 415 -26.08 -2.50 -10.79
CA TYR A 415 -25.63 -1.57 -11.80
C TYR A 415 -25.11 -2.35 -13.00
N SER A 416 -25.67 -2.13 -14.18
CA SER A 416 -25.11 -2.62 -15.44
C SER A 416 -24.43 -1.47 -16.17
N ILE A 417 -23.30 -1.75 -16.82
CA ILE A 417 -22.64 -0.75 -17.68
C ILE A 417 -23.51 -0.59 -18.93
N LYS A 418 -24.06 0.61 -19.13
CA LYS A 418 -24.84 0.96 -20.32
C LYS A 418 -23.93 1.29 -21.49
N ALA A 419 -22.93 2.13 -21.23
CA ALA A 419 -21.93 2.51 -22.21
C ALA A 419 -20.61 2.86 -21.53
N VAL A 420 -19.51 2.40 -22.11
CA VAL A 420 -18.15 2.88 -21.80
C VAL A 420 -17.80 3.97 -22.78
N GLN A 421 -17.23 5.06 -22.28
CA GLN A 421 -16.77 6.18 -23.06
C GLN A 421 -15.26 6.33 -22.86
N THR A 422 -14.55 6.51 -23.96
CA THR A 422 -13.15 6.92 -23.94
C THR A 422 -13.08 8.32 -24.51
N SER A 423 -12.35 9.20 -23.84
CA SER A 423 -12.20 10.59 -24.27
C SER A 423 -10.76 11.04 -24.05
N ALA A 424 -10.28 11.90 -24.93
CA ALA A 424 -9.06 12.63 -24.67
C ALA A 424 -9.26 13.48 -23.40
N ASN A 425 -8.28 13.47 -22.51
CA ASN A 425 -8.26 14.31 -21.34
C ASN A 425 -8.31 15.78 -21.79
N PRO A 426 -9.29 16.59 -21.37
CA PRO A 426 -9.43 17.97 -21.82
C PRO A 426 -8.25 18.86 -21.41
N ILE A 427 -7.42 18.42 -20.45
CA ILE A 427 -6.28 19.17 -19.94
C ILE A 427 -5.04 18.97 -20.81
N ASP A 428 -4.63 17.72 -21.06
CA ASP A 428 -3.40 17.42 -21.81
C ASP A 428 -3.66 16.91 -23.24
N LYS A 429 -4.91 16.62 -23.60
CA LYS A 429 -5.41 16.10 -24.89
C LYS A 429 -4.76 14.81 -25.40
N ALA A 430 -3.69 14.35 -24.76
CA ALA A 430 -2.91 13.18 -25.13
C ALA A 430 -3.32 11.95 -24.34
N SER A 431 -3.76 12.12 -23.09
CA SER A 431 -4.14 10.99 -22.23
C SER A 431 -5.59 10.58 -22.41
N THR A 432 -5.87 9.28 -22.31
CA THR A 432 -7.23 8.75 -22.39
C THR A 432 -7.85 8.65 -21.01
N ILE A 433 -9.04 9.24 -20.86
CA ILE A 433 -9.92 9.02 -19.71
C ILE A 433 -11.02 8.04 -20.11
N VAL A 434 -11.23 7.04 -19.26
CA VAL A 434 -12.29 6.06 -19.39
C VAL A 434 -13.37 6.35 -18.35
N THR A 435 -14.60 6.55 -18.81
CA THR A 435 -15.80 6.71 -17.98
C THR A 435 -16.87 5.71 -18.40
N ALA A 436 -17.88 5.52 -17.56
CA ALA A 436 -19.03 4.71 -17.92
C ALA A 436 -20.33 5.33 -17.41
N THR A 437 -21.40 5.11 -18.18
CA THR A 437 -22.77 5.33 -17.72
C THR A 437 -23.37 3.99 -17.30
N PHE A 438 -24.25 4.04 -16.31
CA PHE A 438 -24.82 2.85 -15.69
C PHE A 438 -26.34 2.90 -15.72
N GLU A 439 -26.95 1.76 -16.00
CA GLU A 439 -28.34 1.52 -15.63
C GLU A 439 -28.37 0.99 -14.20
N LYS A 440 -29.36 1.42 -13.42
CA LYS A 440 -29.55 0.97 -12.05
C LYS A 440 -30.92 0.33 -11.89
N GLN A 441 -30.97 -0.81 -11.21
CA GLN A 441 -32.20 -1.49 -10.83
C GLN A 441 -32.13 -1.84 -9.34
N LYS A 442 -33.27 -1.88 -8.66
CA LYS A 442 -33.31 -2.28 -7.25
C LYS A 442 -32.83 -3.73 -7.14
N MET A 443 -31.87 -3.99 -6.26
CA MET A 443 -31.19 -5.29 -6.18
C MET A 443 -32.03 -6.34 -5.43
N ILE A 444 -31.82 -7.63 -5.74
CA ILE A 444 -32.27 -8.74 -4.91
C ILE A 444 -31.51 -8.70 -3.58
N LEU A 445 -32.25 -8.59 -2.46
CA LEU A 445 -31.72 -8.33 -1.11
C LEU A 445 -30.47 -9.16 -0.75
N LYS A 446 -30.44 -10.46 -1.08
CA LYS A 446 -29.37 -11.38 -0.71
C LYS A 446 -27.96 -10.97 -1.19
N TYR A 447 -27.81 -10.46 -2.42
CA TYR A 447 -26.48 -10.08 -2.94
C TYR A 447 -26.03 -8.71 -2.41
N GLY A 448 -26.97 -7.78 -2.26
CA GLY A 448 -26.70 -6.46 -1.68
C GLY A 448 -26.17 -6.58 -0.25
N LEU A 449 -26.78 -7.45 0.55
CA LEU A 449 -26.37 -7.71 1.94
C LEU A 449 -24.95 -8.27 2.05
N ILE A 450 -24.55 -9.16 1.13
CA ILE A 450 -23.17 -9.67 1.09
C ILE A 450 -22.18 -8.51 0.88
N GLN A 451 -22.48 -7.60 -0.05
CA GLN A 451 -21.62 -6.46 -0.32
C GLN A 451 -21.59 -5.46 0.84
N LYS A 452 -22.74 -5.19 1.47
CA LYS A 452 -22.83 -4.35 2.67
C LYS A 452 -22.01 -4.93 3.82
N ALA A 453 -22.20 -6.21 4.14
CA ALA A 453 -21.45 -6.92 5.18
C ALA A 453 -19.95 -6.85 4.94
N ARG A 454 -19.51 -7.06 3.69
CA ARG A 454 -18.12 -6.93 3.30
C ARG A 454 -17.56 -5.52 3.52
N LYS A 455 -18.30 -4.47 3.13
CA LYS A 455 -17.87 -3.07 3.32
C LYS A 455 -17.72 -2.73 4.79
N VAL A 456 -18.71 -3.08 5.62
CA VAL A 456 -18.68 -2.88 7.08
C VAL A 456 -17.46 -3.58 7.68
N ARG A 457 -17.26 -4.87 7.34
CA ARG A 457 -16.12 -5.64 7.83
C ARG A 457 -14.78 -4.99 7.50
N ILE A 458 -14.55 -4.66 6.23
CA ILE A 458 -13.27 -4.07 5.80
C ILE A 458 -13.06 -2.71 6.48
N ALA A 459 -14.07 -1.85 6.52
CA ALA A 459 -13.93 -0.50 7.07
C ALA A 459 -13.63 -0.52 8.59
N PHE A 460 -14.37 -1.31 9.37
CA PHE A 460 -14.17 -1.42 10.82
C PHE A 460 -12.83 -2.09 11.16
N LEU A 461 -12.49 -3.21 10.51
CA LEU A 461 -11.19 -3.88 10.73
C LEU A 461 -10.01 -2.99 10.33
N ALA A 462 -10.13 -2.26 9.21
CA ALA A 462 -9.11 -1.33 8.77
C ALA A 462 -8.96 -0.15 9.73
N LEU A 463 -10.06 0.41 10.24
CA LEU A 463 -10.04 1.50 11.22
C LEU A 463 -9.44 1.06 12.55
N LYS A 464 -9.76 -0.15 13.02
CA LYS A 464 -9.15 -0.74 14.21
C LYS A 464 -7.65 -0.97 14.02
N SER A 465 -7.26 -1.61 12.92
CA SER A 465 -5.84 -1.77 12.55
C SER A 465 -5.15 -0.42 12.38
N TYR A 466 -5.92 0.60 12.00
CA TYR A 466 -5.45 1.97 11.94
C TYR A 466 -5.11 2.51 13.33
N SER A 467 -6.04 2.36 14.28
CA SER A 467 -5.96 2.88 15.64
C SER A 467 -4.91 2.21 16.53
N GLN A 468 -4.57 0.95 16.26
CA GLN A 468 -3.56 0.18 17.01
C GLN A 468 -2.10 0.49 16.62
N LYS A 469 -1.88 1.14 15.47
CA LYS A 469 -0.52 1.42 15.00
C LYS A 469 0.04 2.68 15.67
N GLU A 470 0.93 2.48 16.64
CA GLU A 470 1.54 3.56 17.45
C GLU A 470 2.42 4.53 16.64
N ASN A 471 3.18 4.03 15.66
CA ASN A 471 4.17 4.83 14.91
C ASN A 471 3.62 5.30 13.56
N ARG A 472 2.51 6.05 13.55
CA ARG A 472 1.99 6.65 12.31
C ARG A 472 2.57 8.03 12.09
N ASN A 473 3.07 8.23 10.88
CA ASN A 473 3.76 9.45 10.48
C ASN A 473 2.81 10.43 9.77
N GLY A 474 1.86 11.02 10.51
CA GLY A 474 1.04 12.14 10.04
C GLY A 474 1.04 13.28 11.06
N LEU A 475 0.82 14.52 10.60
CA LEU A 475 0.74 15.67 11.49
C LEU A 475 -0.53 15.57 12.32
N ASP A 476 -0.36 15.43 13.62
CA ASP A 476 -1.46 15.43 14.57
C ASP A 476 -1.91 16.87 14.85
N VAL A 477 -3.16 17.18 14.50
CA VAL A 477 -3.73 18.51 14.67
C VAL A 477 -4.69 18.47 15.86
N SER A 478 -4.21 19.01 16.99
CA SER A 478 -5.01 19.20 18.20
C SER A 478 -5.42 20.66 18.31
N LEU A 479 -6.73 20.92 18.30
CA LEU A 479 -7.30 22.26 18.44
C LEU A 479 -8.28 22.24 19.60
N ASP A 480 -8.14 23.16 20.56
CA ASP A 480 -8.99 23.19 21.77
C ASP A 480 -10.47 23.34 21.43
N THR A 481 -10.78 24.09 20.37
CA THR A 481 -12.14 24.26 19.83
C THR A 481 -12.78 22.93 19.43
N ASN A 482 -12.00 21.93 19.02
CA ASN A 482 -12.54 20.61 18.64
C ASN A 482 -12.94 19.79 19.87
N SER A 483 -12.37 20.04 21.05
CA SER A 483 -12.70 19.29 22.27
C SER A 483 -14.14 19.53 22.70
N THR A 484 -14.61 20.79 22.63
CA THR A 484 -16.01 21.14 22.90
C THR A 484 -16.95 20.50 21.88
N ILE A 485 -16.62 20.58 20.59
CA ILE A 485 -17.43 19.98 19.52
C ILE A 485 -17.53 18.45 19.69
N ILE A 486 -16.44 17.79 20.11
CA ILE A 486 -16.47 16.34 20.41
C ILE A 486 -17.42 16.03 21.56
N ALA A 487 -17.44 16.85 22.63
CA ALA A 487 -18.36 16.66 23.74
C ALA A 487 -19.84 16.80 23.30
N ASP A 488 -20.14 17.78 22.44
CA ASP A 488 -21.48 17.96 21.87
C ASP A 488 -21.89 16.78 20.99
N ILE A 489 -20.96 16.24 20.19
CA ILE A 489 -21.21 15.01 19.42
C ILE A 489 -21.55 13.86 20.38
N LEU A 490 -20.75 13.61 21.42
CA LEU A 490 -21.00 12.48 22.34
C LEU A 490 -22.34 12.61 23.09
N THR A 491 -22.74 13.84 23.44
CA THR A 491 -24.06 14.11 24.04
C THR A 491 -25.18 13.75 23.06
N ASN A 492 -25.09 14.21 21.82
CA ASN A 492 -26.07 13.88 20.77
C ASN A 492 -26.10 12.37 20.47
N LEU A 493 -24.94 11.71 20.45
CA LEU A 493 -24.85 10.27 20.20
C LEU A 493 -25.45 9.43 21.33
N THR A 494 -25.40 9.92 22.57
CA THR A 494 -26.09 9.27 23.69
C THR A 494 -27.59 9.24 23.45
N VAL A 495 -28.18 10.37 23.04
CA VAL A 495 -29.61 10.46 22.70
C VAL A 495 -29.94 9.64 21.46
N PHE A 496 -29.11 9.72 20.41
CA PHE A 496 -29.25 8.93 19.19
C PHE A 496 -29.30 7.42 19.45
N ASN A 497 -28.40 6.90 20.29
CA ASN A 497 -28.36 5.49 20.65
C ASN A 497 -29.60 5.08 21.48
N MET A 498 -30.08 5.95 22.38
CA MET A 498 -31.31 5.71 23.16
C MET A 498 -32.57 5.70 22.28
N GLU A 499 -32.73 6.67 21.39
CA GLU A 499 -33.90 6.79 20.50
C GLU A 499 -33.98 5.65 19.48
N THR A 500 -32.84 5.22 18.96
CA THR A 500 -32.80 4.15 17.95
C THR A 500 -32.89 2.77 18.59
N ASN A 501 -32.31 2.58 19.79
CA ASN A 501 -32.28 1.32 20.53
C ASN A 501 -31.84 0.10 19.68
N ILE A 502 -30.85 0.31 18.81
CA ILE A 502 -30.33 -0.73 17.91
C ILE A 502 -29.21 -1.50 18.61
N ASP A 503 -29.32 -2.83 18.63
CA ASP A 503 -28.27 -3.69 19.15
C ASP A 503 -27.03 -3.66 18.24
N THR A 504 -25.91 -3.15 18.77
CA THR A 504 -24.61 -3.09 18.08
C THR A 504 -23.63 -4.19 18.54
N SER A 505 -24.11 -5.21 19.25
CA SER A 505 -23.32 -6.33 19.77
C SER A 505 -22.44 -6.98 18.71
N VAL A 506 -22.93 -7.16 17.47
CA VAL A 506 -22.13 -7.72 16.38
C VAL A 506 -20.92 -6.85 16.02
N LEU A 507 -21.05 -5.52 16.06
CA LEU A 507 -19.96 -4.59 15.78
C LEU A 507 -18.98 -4.54 16.95
N GLN A 508 -19.48 -4.71 18.18
CA GLN A 508 -18.67 -4.88 19.38
C GLN A 508 -17.82 -6.16 19.29
N LYS A 509 -18.40 -7.32 18.93
CA LYS A 509 -17.66 -8.57 18.70
C LYS A 509 -16.53 -8.38 17.67
N MET A 510 -16.82 -7.68 16.56
CA MET A 510 -15.79 -7.33 15.56
C MET A 510 -14.68 -6.46 16.15
N TYR A 511 -15.03 -5.51 17.02
CA TYR A 511 -14.06 -4.68 17.73
C TYR A 511 -13.25 -5.47 18.76
N ASP A 512 -13.79 -6.53 19.36
CA ASP A 512 -13.10 -7.36 20.36
C ASP A 512 -12.30 -8.53 19.76
N GLU A 513 -12.25 -8.66 18.42
CA GLU A 513 -11.61 -9.77 17.69
C GLU A 513 -12.27 -11.13 17.92
N GLU A 514 -13.54 -11.11 18.34
CA GLU A 514 -14.35 -12.31 18.40
C GLU A 514 -14.73 -12.77 16.98
N GLN A 515 -14.98 -14.06 16.84
CA GLN A 515 -15.48 -14.62 15.57
C GLN A 515 -16.90 -14.09 15.32
N VAL A 516 -17.07 -13.41 14.20
CA VAL A 516 -18.38 -12.92 13.72
C VAL A 516 -18.68 -13.60 12.40
N SER A 517 -19.75 -14.39 12.38
CA SER A 517 -20.23 -15.05 11.16
C SER A 517 -20.73 -14.02 10.14
N ASP A 518 -20.72 -14.42 8.86
CA ASP A 518 -21.33 -13.61 7.81
C ASP A 518 -22.83 -13.40 8.06
N GLU A 519 -23.50 -14.39 8.66
CA GLU A 519 -24.93 -14.41 8.95
C GLU A 519 -25.30 -13.43 10.06
N GLU A 520 -24.54 -13.38 11.15
CA GLU A 520 -24.73 -12.38 12.23
C GLU A 520 -24.64 -10.95 11.69
N LEU A 521 -23.64 -10.67 10.86
CA LEU A 521 -23.44 -9.33 10.30
C LEU A 521 -24.53 -8.96 9.28
N LYS A 522 -24.95 -9.91 8.43
CA LYS A 522 -26.09 -9.69 7.52
C LYS A 522 -27.37 -9.42 8.29
N PHE A 523 -27.65 -10.20 9.34
CA PHE A 523 -28.83 -10.02 10.19
C PHE A 523 -28.88 -8.63 10.80
N PHE A 524 -27.76 -8.15 11.36
CA PHE A 524 -27.67 -6.78 11.88
C PHE A 524 -27.97 -5.73 10.79
N ILE A 525 -27.40 -5.90 9.59
CA ILE A 525 -27.61 -4.96 8.47
C ILE A 525 -29.06 -4.95 7.99
N GLU A 526 -29.72 -6.11 7.91
CA GLU A 526 -31.13 -6.23 7.53
C GLU A 526 -32.07 -5.55 8.53
N ASN A 527 -31.75 -5.66 9.82
CA ASN A 527 -32.58 -5.11 10.90
C ASN A 527 -32.23 -3.67 11.29
N THR A 528 -31.16 -3.09 10.71
CA THR A 528 -30.80 -1.70 10.93
C THR A 528 -31.44 -0.81 9.86
N PRO A 529 -32.40 0.07 10.22
CA PRO A 529 -33.02 0.98 9.27
C PRO A 529 -32.01 2.00 8.73
N ASN A 530 -32.38 2.73 7.67
CA ASN A 530 -31.57 3.85 7.22
C ASN A 530 -31.66 5.00 8.22
N LEU A 531 -30.56 5.27 8.92
CA LEU A 531 -30.45 6.31 9.95
C LEU A 531 -29.93 7.65 9.41
N SER A 532 -29.67 7.78 8.09
CA SER A 532 -29.11 9.00 7.50
C SER A 532 -29.99 10.25 7.71
N SER A 533 -31.29 10.04 7.97
CA SER A 533 -32.27 11.11 8.16
C SER A 533 -32.55 11.43 9.64
N ASN A 534 -31.93 10.74 10.59
CA ASN A 534 -32.12 11.03 12.02
C ASN A 534 -31.45 12.37 12.39
N ASN A 535 -32.17 13.23 13.12
CA ASN A 535 -31.70 14.59 13.45
C ASN A 535 -30.43 14.62 14.30
N HIS A 536 -30.28 13.72 15.28
CA HIS A 536 -29.08 13.63 16.11
C HIS A 536 -27.89 13.10 15.33
N PHE A 537 -28.11 12.15 14.41
CA PHE A 537 -27.09 11.73 13.45
C PHE A 537 -26.65 12.89 12.56
N ILE A 538 -27.59 13.59 11.92
CA ILE A 538 -27.32 14.74 11.04
C ILE A 538 -26.52 15.81 11.78
N THR A 539 -26.96 16.16 12.99
CA THR A 539 -26.29 17.15 13.84
C THR A 539 -24.87 16.69 14.20
N SER A 540 -24.70 15.46 14.68
CA SER A 540 -23.40 14.89 15.03
C SER A 540 -22.46 14.82 13.82
N PHE A 541 -22.97 14.46 12.64
CA PHE A 541 -22.18 14.40 11.43
C PHE A 541 -21.81 15.79 10.90
N SER A 542 -22.68 16.78 11.07
CA SER A 542 -22.39 18.19 10.78
C SER A 542 -21.26 18.73 11.68
N LEU A 543 -21.33 18.46 12.98
CA LEU A 543 -20.28 18.80 13.94
C LEU A 543 -18.96 18.07 13.62
N LEU A 544 -19.02 16.81 13.20
CA LEU A 544 -17.83 16.08 12.74
C LEU A 544 -17.20 16.72 11.48
N LYS A 545 -18.02 17.19 10.53
CA LYS A 545 -17.54 17.99 9.39
C LYS A 545 -16.92 19.30 9.84
N GLN A 546 -17.47 19.96 10.86
CA GLN A 546 -16.89 21.18 11.44
C GLN A 546 -15.50 20.93 12.04
N ILE A 547 -15.29 19.82 12.75
CA ILE A 547 -13.96 19.41 13.24
C ILE A 547 -12.98 19.28 12.06
N MET A 548 -13.40 18.61 10.98
CA MET A 548 -12.56 18.47 9.78
C MET A 548 -12.33 19.80 9.05
N ASN A 549 -13.27 20.74 9.12
CA ASN A 549 -13.07 22.09 8.61
C ASN A 549 -11.99 22.83 9.41
N ASN A 550 -12.05 22.80 10.74
CA ASN A 550 -11.06 23.43 11.61
C ASN A 550 -9.65 22.86 11.37
N ILE A 551 -9.54 21.53 11.23
CA ILE A 551 -8.29 20.85 10.86
C ILE A 551 -7.83 21.28 9.47
N GLY A 552 -8.76 21.39 8.52
CA GLY A 552 -8.45 21.83 7.17
C GLY A 552 -7.94 23.25 7.10
N ASP A 553 -8.51 24.17 7.89
CA ASP A 553 -8.02 25.54 8.03
C ASP A 553 -6.60 25.57 8.59
N TYR A 554 -6.35 24.81 9.66
CA TYR A 554 -5.02 24.69 10.24
C TYR A 554 -4.00 24.15 9.23
N LEU A 555 -4.31 23.03 8.57
CA LEU A 555 -3.40 22.41 7.60
C LEU A 555 -3.15 23.30 6.38
N SER A 556 -4.18 24.00 5.88
CA SER A 556 -4.04 24.94 4.78
C SER A 556 -3.25 26.19 5.16
N SER A 557 -3.32 26.65 6.41
CA SER A 557 -2.46 27.73 6.92
C SER A 557 -0.98 27.36 6.91
N LYS A 558 -0.68 26.06 7.00
CA LYS A 558 0.66 25.51 6.94
C LYS A 558 1.14 25.27 5.52
N TRP A 559 0.42 25.71 4.47
CA TRP A 559 0.82 25.51 3.07
C TRP A 559 2.33 25.76 2.90
N ASP A 560 2.83 26.93 3.31
CA ASP A 560 4.24 27.40 3.21
C ASP A 560 5.20 26.86 4.27
N ASP A 561 4.73 25.98 5.15
CA ASP A 561 5.56 25.34 6.16
C ASP A 561 6.56 24.36 5.52
N ALA A 562 7.80 24.33 6.06
CA ALA A 562 8.88 23.43 5.65
C ALA A 562 8.47 21.94 5.62
N ARG A 563 7.43 21.55 6.34
CA ARG A 563 6.82 20.22 6.25
C ARG A 563 6.34 19.88 4.84
N TYR A 564 5.83 20.87 4.10
CA TYR A 564 5.23 20.68 2.79
C TYR A 564 6.03 21.32 1.66
N THR A 565 6.72 22.44 1.92
CA THR A 565 7.48 23.18 0.90
C THR A 565 8.81 22.55 0.54
N ARG A 566 9.55 21.97 1.49
CA ARG A 566 10.92 21.40 1.32
C ARG A 566 11.56 21.77 -0.03
N ASP A 567 12.14 22.96 -0.07
CA ASP A 567 12.67 23.58 -1.27
C ASP A 567 13.70 22.70 -2.00
N PHE A 568 13.58 22.72 -3.32
CA PHE A 568 14.58 22.32 -4.31
C PHE A 568 15.66 23.43 -4.51
N GLN A 569 15.90 24.28 -3.50
CA GLN A 569 16.67 25.52 -3.66
C GLN A 569 18.17 25.34 -3.98
N ASP A 570 18.71 24.12 -3.95
CA ASP A 570 20.11 23.87 -4.33
C ASP A 570 20.32 23.60 -5.84
N GLU A 571 19.30 23.76 -6.70
CA GLU A 571 19.44 23.57 -8.16
C GLU A 571 19.95 24.81 -8.92
N GLN A 572 20.23 25.94 -8.25
CA GLN A 572 20.78 27.14 -8.93
C GLN A 572 22.30 27.33 -8.82
N GLU A 573 23.05 26.50 -8.09
CA GLU A 573 24.52 26.59 -8.03
C GLU A 573 25.26 25.49 -8.82
N LEU A 574 24.55 24.67 -9.60
CA LEU A 574 25.17 23.64 -10.42
C LEU A 574 24.55 23.61 -11.83
N PHE A 575 24.73 24.70 -12.56
CA PHE A 575 24.78 24.70 -14.03
C PHE A 575 26.13 25.21 -14.49
#